data_AF-A0A9V1GA70-F1
#
_entry.id   AF-A0A9V1GA70-F1
#
_cell.length_a   1.000
_cell.length_b   1.000
_cell.length_c   1.000
_cell.angle_alpha   90.00
_cell.angle_beta   90.00
_cell.angle_gamma   90.00
#
_symmetry.space_group_name_H-M   'P 1'
#
loop_
_entity.id
_entity.type
_entity.pdbx_description
1 polymer ?
#
loop_
_entity_poly.entity_id
_entity_poly.type
_entity_poly.pdbx_seq_one_letter_code
_entity_poly.pdbx_strand_id
1 'polypeptide(L)'
;MNVGVAHSEVNPNTRVMNSRGMWLTYALGVGLLHIVLLSIPFFSVPVAWTLTNVIHNLGMYVFLHAVKGTPFETPDQGKARLLTHWEQLDYGVQFTSSRKFFTISPIILFIAASPGDETRTVLMTSLPGRQGIIYRVSMLILNKAAGVFSKPSRREIFEFLRSFNFRPGNVFLHKLVLGIETSCDDTAAAVVDETGNVLGEAIHSQTEVHLKTGGIVPPVAQQLHRENIQRIVQEALSTSKVSPSELSAIATTVKPGLALSLGVGLSFSLQLVDQLKKPFIPIHHMEAHALTIRLLNKVEFPFLVLLISGGHCLLALVRGVSDFLLLGKSLDIAPGDMLDKVARRLSLIKHPECSTMSGGKAIEHLAKQGNKLHFDFKPPMQRAKNCDFSFTGLQHVIDKIITQKEKEEGIQKGQILSSAAHIAAAVQHTTACHIAKRTHRAILFCKQRDLLSQSNAVLVVSGGVASNLYIRKALEIVTNATQCTLLCPPPKLCTDNGIMIAWNGIERLRAGLGILHNTEGIRYEPKCPLGVDISKEVGEAAIKVPRLKMKI
;
A
#
# COMPACT_ATOMS: atom_id res chain seq x y z
N MET A 1 29.74 -43.65 12.54
CA MET A 1 28.56 -43.53 13.41
C MET A 1 28.39 -42.06 13.75
N ASN A 2 27.52 -41.34 13.02
CA ASN A 2 27.09 -40.01 13.45
C ASN A 2 25.85 -40.20 14.31
N VAL A 3 26.01 -39.99 15.62
CA VAL A 3 24.90 -40.03 16.56
C VAL A 3 24.10 -38.74 16.36
N GLY A 4 22.96 -38.86 15.66
CA GLY A 4 22.03 -37.74 15.49
C GLY A 4 21.44 -37.35 16.84
N VAL A 5 21.72 -36.14 17.31
CA VAL A 5 20.99 -35.54 18.42
C VAL A 5 19.66 -35.08 17.86
N ALA A 6 18.59 -35.84 18.14
CA ALA A 6 17.24 -35.43 17.84
C ALA A 6 16.87 -34.24 18.76
N HIS A 7 16.94 -33.01 18.24
CA HIS A 7 16.38 -31.85 18.92
C HIS A 7 14.86 -32.02 18.96
N SER A 8 14.28 -32.19 20.15
CA SER A 8 12.83 -32.20 20.30
C SER A 8 12.29 -30.78 20.10
N GLU A 9 11.55 -30.54 19.02
CA GLU A 9 10.82 -29.27 18.73
C GLU A 9 9.63 -28.98 19.69
N VAL A 10 9.61 -29.61 20.87
CA VAL A 10 8.46 -29.54 21.77
C VAL A 10 8.66 -28.39 22.72
N ASN A 11 7.87 -27.32 22.56
CA ASN A 11 7.83 -26.20 23.50
C ASN A 11 7.19 -26.66 24.82
N PRO A 12 7.95 -26.83 25.91
CA PRO A 12 7.43 -27.37 27.16
C PRO A 12 6.35 -26.46 27.78
N ASN A 13 6.46 -25.15 27.57
CA ASN A 13 5.52 -24.16 28.11
C ASN A 13 4.14 -24.30 27.50
N THR A 14 4.02 -24.62 26.21
CA THR A 14 2.72 -24.87 25.59
C THR A 14 1.99 -26.04 26.26
N ARG A 15 2.71 -27.11 26.58
CA ARG A 15 2.12 -28.30 27.23
C ARG A 15 1.67 -28.01 28.66
N VAL A 16 2.48 -27.28 29.43
CA VAL A 16 2.15 -26.92 30.83
C VAL A 16 0.99 -25.93 30.87
N MET A 17 1.05 -24.86 30.08
CA MET A 17 0.04 -23.79 30.08
C MET A 17 -1.31 -24.22 29.50
N ASN A 18 -1.33 -25.25 28.65
CA ASN A 18 -2.56 -25.85 28.13
C ASN A 18 -3.12 -26.96 29.03
N SER A 19 -2.45 -27.30 30.13
CA SER A 19 -2.93 -28.34 31.04
C SER A 19 -4.09 -27.81 31.89
N ARG A 20 -5.13 -28.63 32.06
CA ARG A 20 -6.25 -28.33 32.98
C ARG A 20 -5.78 -28.13 34.42
N GLY A 21 -4.70 -28.81 34.80
CA GLY A 21 -4.05 -28.63 36.11
C GLY A 21 -3.54 -27.21 36.31
N MET A 22 -2.88 -26.62 35.31
CA MET A 22 -2.40 -25.23 35.40
C MET A 22 -3.53 -24.22 35.53
N TRP A 23 -4.65 -24.40 34.83
CA TRP A 23 -5.81 -23.49 34.94
C TRP A 23 -6.46 -23.56 36.31
N LEU A 24 -6.55 -24.77 36.88
CA LEU A 24 -7.05 -24.97 38.25
C LEU A 24 -6.12 -24.34 39.28
N THR A 25 -4.81 -24.58 39.18
CA THR A 25 -3.81 -23.98 40.07
C THR A 25 -3.82 -22.45 39.99
N TYR A 26 -4.00 -21.90 38.79
CA TYR A 26 -4.18 -20.46 38.60
C TYR A 26 -5.42 -19.93 39.32
N ALA A 27 -6.59 -20.54 39.11
CA ALA A 27 -7.83 -20.10 39.73
C ALA A 27 -7.76 -20.18 41.27
N LEU A 28 -7.18 -21.26 41.80
CA LEU A 28 -6.93 -21.44 43.23
C LEU A 28 -5.95 -20.40 43.77
N GLY A 29 -4.89 -20.06 43.02
CA GLY A 29 -3.92 -19.03 43.41
C GLY A 29 -4.55 -17.64 43.52
N VAL A 30 -5.42 -17.28 42.57
CA VAL A 30 -6.18 -16.01 42.63
C VAL A 30 -7.17 -16.00 43.80
N GLY A 31 -7.88 -17.11 44.02
CA GLY A 31 -8.80 -17.25 45.16
C GLY A 31 -8.06 -17.16 46.50
N LEU A 32 -6.92 -17.82 46.64
CA LEU A 32 -6.09 -17.77 47.85
C LEU A 32 -5.56 -16.35 48.10
N LEU A 33 -5.06 -15.67 47.06
CA LEU A 33 -4.64 -14.26 47.15
C LEU A 33 -5.78 -13.39 47.69
N HIS A 34 -7.00 -13.57 47.17
CA HIS A 34 -8.16 -12.81 47.62
C HIS A 34 -8.50 -13.10 49.10
N ILE A 35 -8.49 -14.37 49.52
CA ILE A 35 -8.74 -14.77 50.91
C ILE A 35 -7.69 -14.17 51.85
N VAL A 36 -6.43 -14.17 51.46
CA VAL A 36 -5.34 -13.56 52.23
C VAL A 36 -5.59 -12.06 52.38
N LEU A 37 -5.97 -11.37 51.31
CA LEU A 37 -6.28 -9.94 51.35
C LEU A 37 -7.52 -9.64 52.22
N LEU A 38 -8.55 -10.49 52.19
CA LEU A 38 -9.71 -10.38 53.08
C LEU A 38 -9.38 -10.63 54.56
N SER A 39 -8.31 -11.39 54.84
CA SER A 39 -7.86 -11.68 56.21
C SER A 39 -7.12 -10.51 56.86
N ILE A 40 -6.84 -9.43 56.12
CA ILE A 40 -6.18 -8.23 56.63
C ILE A 40 -7.24 -7.31 57.27
N PRO A 41 -7.16 -7.01 58.59
CA PRO A 41 -8.22 -6.33 59.34
C PRO A 41 -8.63 -4.94 58.82
N PHE A 42 -7.77 -4.29 58.04
CA PHE A 42 -7.96 -2.93 57.54
C PHE A 42 -8.47 -2.87 56.09
N PHE A 43 -8.67 -4.02 55.43
CA PHE A 43 -9.17 -4.07 54.05
C PHE A 43 -10.66 -4.36 54.02
N SER A 44 -11.43 -3.41 53.46
CA SER A 44 -12.83 -3.66 53.12
C SER A 44 -12.94 -4.62 51.93
N VAL A 45 -14.08 -5.29 51.78
CA VAL A 45 -14.32 -6.23 50.66
C VAL A 45 -14.04 -5.60 49.28
N PRO A 46 -14.47 -4.36 48.97
CA PRO A 46 -14.13 -3.70 47.70
C PRO A 46 -12.63 -3.42 47.54
N VAL A 47 -11.94 -3.06 48.62
CA VAL A 47 -10.48 -2.82 48.62
C VAL A 47 -9.74 -4.14 48.39
N ALA A 48 -10.16 -5.22 49.03
CA ALA A 48 -9.59 -6.55 48.82
C ALA A 48 -9.74 -7.00 47.37
N TRP A 49 -10.90 -6.80 46.74
CA TRP A 49 -11.10 -7.10 45.32
C TRP A 49 -10.25 -6.22 44.40
N THR A 50 -10.17 -4.93 44.69
CA THR A 50 -9.34 -3.99 43.92
C THR A 50 -7.86 -4.38 43.97
N LEU A 51 -7.34 -4.68 45.17
CA LEU A 51 -5.97 -5.14 45.36
C LEU A 51 -5.74 -6.51 44.72
N THR A 52 -6.71 -7.43 44.80
CA THR A 52 -6.65 -8.72 44.10
C THR A 52 -6.47 -8.51 42.61
N ASN A 53 -7.27 -7.63 42.01
CA ASN A 53 -7.20 -7.30 40.59
C ASN A 53 -5.87 -6.64 40.21
N VAL A 54 -5.36 -5.69 41.01
CA VAL A 54 -4.09 -4.99 40.74
C VAL A 54 -2.90 -5.95 40.84
N ILE A 55 -2.79 -6.70 41.94
CA ILE A 55 -1.70 -7.65 42.19
C ILE A 55 -1.72 -8.75 41.12
N HIS A 56 -2.91 -9.25 40.77
CA HIS A 56 -3.09 -10.21 39.68
C HIS A 56 -2.62 -9.67 38.34
N ASN A 57 -3.09 -8.50 37.91
CA ASN A 57 -2.73 -7.92 36.61
C ASN A 57 -1.22 -7.68 36.52
N LEU A 58 -0.60 -7.16 37.59
CA LEU A 58 0.84 -6.93 37.63
C LEU A 58 1.62 -8.25 37.56
N GLY A 59 1.25 -9.22 38.40
CA GLY A 59 1.90 -10.54 38.41
C GLY A 59 1.78 -11.26 37.08
N MET A 60 0.60 -11.23 36.46
CA MET A 60 0.36 -11.87 35.16
C MET A 60 1.05 -11.15 34.01
N TYR A 61 1.14 -9.81 34.04
CA TYR A 61 1.90 -9.07 33.06
C TYR A 61 3.39 -9.45 33.12
N VAL A 62 3.97 -9.49 34.31
CA VAL A 62 5.38 -9.91 34.50
C VAL A 62 5.55 -11.35 34.03
N PHE A 63 4.71 -12.27 34.50
CA PHE A 63 4.82 -13.69 34.15
C PHE A 63 4.69 -13.96 32.65
N LEU A 64 3.67 -13.38 31.99
CA LEU A 64 3.40 -13.65 30.58
C LEU A 64 4.32 -12.87 29.62
N HIS A 65 4.66 -11.62 29.95
CA HIS A 65 5.31 -10.71 29.01
C HIS A 65 6.74 -10.31 29.38
N ALA A 66 7.19 -10.53 30.62
CA ALA A 66 8.57 -10.22 31.02
C ALA A 66 9.43 -11.48 31.19
N VAL A 67 8.86 -12.59 31.69
CA VAL A 67 9.61 -13.84 31.87
C VAL A 67 9.77 -14.56 30.53
N LYS A 68 11.02 -14.93 30.20
CA LYS A 68 11.40 -15.67 28.99
C LYS A 68 11.89 -17.09 29.31
N GLY A 69 11.85 -17.99 28.33
CA GLY A 69 12.19 -19.41 28.53
C GLY A 69 11.09 -20.18 29.25
N THR A 70 11.36 -21.40 29.71
CA THR A 70 10.41 -22.19 30.53
C THR A 70 10.88 -22.29 32.00
N PRO A 71 9.96 -22.42 32.98
CA PRO A 71 10.31 -22.49 34.40
C PRO A 71 11.01 -23.80 34.82
N PHE A 72 10.94 -24.84 33.99
CA PHE A 72 11.42 -26.18 34.30
C PHE A 72 12.68 -26.47 33.48
N GLU A 73 13.79 -26.71 34.18
CA GLU A 73 15.12 -26.87 33.63
C GLU A 73 15.22 -28.05 32.65
N THR A 74 15.19 -27.75 31.36
CA THR A 74 15.76 -28.63 30.33
C THR A 74 16.87 -27.87 29.61
N PRO A 75 18.10 -28.42 29.50
CA PRO A 75 19.26 -27.73 28.91
C PRO A 75 19.09 -27.30 27.45
N ASP A 76 18.14 -27.88 26.71
CA ASP A 76 17.90 -27.59 25.29
C ASP A 76 16.50 -27.01 25.06
N GLN A 77 16.38 -25.69 25.08
CA GLN A 77 15.15 -24.95 24.74
C GLN A 77 15.20 -24.30 23.34
N GLY A 78 16.29 -24.53 22.58
CA GLY A 78 16.49 -23.94 21.24
C GLY A 78 16.06 -22.47 21.13
N LYS A 79 15.21 -22.16 20.14
CA LYS A 79 14.69 -20.81 19.86
C LYS A 79 13.69 -20.30 20.91
N ALA A 80 13.10 -21.16 21.73
CA ALA A 80 12.06 -20.77 22.70
C ALA A 80 12.62 -19.98 23.89
N ARG A 81 13.93 -20.09 24.18
CA ARG A 81 14.62 -19.34 25.26
C ARG A 81 14.51 -17.81 25.11
N LEU A 82 14.36 -17.32 23.87
CA LEU A 82 14.32 -15.89 23.56
C LEU A 82 12.91 -15.29 23.62
N LEU A 83 11.90 -16.15 23.66
CA LEU A 83 10.49 -15.79 23.62
C LEU A 83 9.92 -15.66 25.04
N THR A 84 9.00 -14.73 25.22
CA THR A 84 8.17 -14.59 26.43
C THR A 84 7.19 -15.75 26.56
N HIS A 85 6.66 -15.97 27.77
CA HIS A 85 5.64 -17.02 27.98
C HIS A 85 4.41 -16.79 27.09
N TRP A 86 4.03 -15.54 26.85
CA TRP A 86 2.93 -15.17 25.94
C TRP A 86 3.22 -15.52 24.48
N GLU A 87 4.44 -15.27 24.00
CA GLU A 87 4.84 -15.64 22.63
C GLU A 87 4.94 -17.16 22.46
N GLN A 88 5.33 -17.86 23.52
CA GLN A 88 5.40 -19.31 23.56
C GLN A 88 4.00 -19.96 23.57
N LEU A 89 2.97 -19.31 24.13
CA LEU A 89 1.60 -19.82 24.16
C LEU A 89 1.05 -20.10 22.75
N ASP A 90 0.71 -21.37 22.53
CA ASP A 90 0.10 -21.90 21.32
C ASP A 90 0.83 -21.52 20.03
N TYR A 91 2.17 -21.40 20.09
CA TYR A 91 3.02 -21.07 18.95
C TYR A 91 2.60 -19.79 18.19
N GLY A 92 2.01 -18.82 18.89
CA GLY A 92 1.57 -17.56 18.28
C GLY A 92 0.19 -17.61 17.60
N VAL A 93 -0.49 -18.75 17.60
CA VAL A 93 -1.86 -18.86 17.08
C VAL A 93 -2.81 -18.03 17.94
N GLN A 94 -3.53 -17.12 17.32
CA GLN A 94 -4.52 -16.27 18.01
C GLN A 94 -5.81 -17.07 18.29
N PHE A 95 -6.54 -16.71 19.34
CA PHE A 95 -7.87 -17.25 19.68
C PHE A 95 -7.95 -18.71 20.14
N THR A 96 -6.87 -19.28 20.65
CA THR A 96 -6.87 -20.58 21.33
C THR A 96 -7.55 -20.53 22.71
N SER A 97 -7.92 -21.70 23.26
CA SER A 97 -8.59 -21.80 24.55
C SER A 97 -7.76 -21.19 25.70
N SER A 98 -6.45 -21.40 25.70
CA SER A 98 -5.54 -20.88 26.73
C SER A 98 -5.37 -19.37 26.64
N ARG A 99 -5.21 -18.81 25.42
CA ARG A 99 -5.16 -17.36 25.24
C ARG A 99 -6.49 -16.71 25.63
N LYS A 100 -7.63 -17.30 25.24
CA LYS A 100 -8.96 -16.84 25.69
C LYS A 100 -9.06 -16.85 27.21
N PHE A 101 -8.65 -17.92 27.87
CA PHE A 101 -8.65 -18.01 29.33
C PHE A 101 -7.85 -16.88 30.00
N PHE A 102 -6.59 -16.68 29.59
CA PHE A 102 -5.74 -15.64 30.18
C PHE A 102 -6.15 -14.21 29.80
N THR A 103 -6.82 -14.01 28.67
CA THR A 103 -7.38 -12.70 28.28
C THR A 103 -8.70 -12.38 28.99
N ILE A 104 -9.54 -13.39 29.26
CA ILE A 104 -10.85 -13.21 29.91
C ILE A 104 -10.72 -13.09 31.43
N SER A 105 -9.73 -13.76 32.05
CA SER A 105 -9.58 -13.78 33.51
C SER A 105 -9.44 -12.37 34.16
N PRO A 106 -8.64 -11.43 33.62
CA PRO A 106 -8.60 -10.06 34.14
C PRO A 106 -9.94 -9.32 34.04
N ILE A 107 -10.75 -9.62 33.03
CA ILE A 107 -12.07 -9.00 32.82
C ILE A 107 -13.04 -9.48 33.89
N ILE A 108 -13.04 -10.79 34.19
CA ILE A 108 -13.87 -11.36 35.26
C ILE A 108 -13.50 -10.76 36.61
N LEU A 109 -12.21 -10.63 36.91
CA LEU A 109 -11.73 -10.03 38.16
C LEU A 109 -12.03 -8.54 38.26
N PHE A 110 -11.96 -7.81 37.14
CA PHE A 110 -12.36 -6.41 37.09
C PHE A 110 -13.87 -6.22 37.38
N ILE A 111 -14.72 -7.09 36.83
CA ILE A 111 -16.16 -7.09 37.11
C ILE A 111 -16.41 -7.43 38.58
N ALA A 112 -15.72 -8.45 39.12
CA ALA A 112 -15.84 -8.81 40.53
C ALA A 112 -15.36 -7.68 41.48
N ALA A 113 -14.40 -6.87 41.05
CA ALA A 113 -13.92 -5.69 41.78
C ALA A 113 -14.78 -4.44 41.65
N SER A 114 -15.85 -4.50 40.84
CA SER A 114 -16.76 -3.39 40.61
C SER A 114 -18.15 -3.72 41.18
N PRO A 115 -18.34 -3.70 42.52
CA PRO A 115 -19.67 -3.88 43.09
C PRO A 115 -20.58 -2.74 42.65
N GLY A 116 -21.81 -3.07 42.24
CA GLY A 116 -22.80 -2.16 41.66
C GLY A 116 -23.44 -1.17 42.62
N ASP A 117 -22.66 -0.61 43.55
CA ASP A 117 -23.11 0.42 44.48
C ASP A 117 -22.39 1.74 44.14
N GLU A 118 -23.16 2.75 43.74
CA GLU A 118 -22.72 3.96 43.03
C GLU A 118 -21.77 4.89 43.80
N THR A 119 -21.29 4.52 44.99
CA THR A 119 -20.61 5.48 45.89
C THR A 119 -19.22 5.12 46.39
N ARG A 120 -18.62 3.96 46.10
CA ARG A 120 -17.20 3.71 46.51
C ARG A 120 -16.42 2.80 45.57
N THR A 121 -15.93 3.36 44.46
CA THR A 121 -14.86 2.75 43.67
C THR A 121 -13.60 3.60 43.77
N VAL A 122 -12.71 3.27 44.70
CA VAL A 122 -11.35 3.83 44.75
C VAL A 122 -10.51 3.08 43.73
N LEU A 123 -10.45 3.59 42.50
CA LEU A 123 -9.51 3.11 41.49
C LEU A 123 -8.24 3.98 41.57
N MET A 124 -7.21 3.51 42.29
CA MET A 124 -5.90 4.16 42.30
C MET A 124 -5.28 4.08 40.90
N THR A 125 -5.21 5.23 40.25
CA THR A 125 -4.44 5.48 39.04
C THR A 125 -2.98 5.75 39.40
N SER A 126 -2.08 4.80 39.17
CA SER A 126 -0.70 5.09 38.75
C SER A 126 0.05 3.79 38.44
N LEU A 127 0.59 3.69 37.22
CA LEU A 127 1.91 3.13 36.93
C LEU A 127 2.26 3.47 35.45
N PRO A 128 3.45 4.05 35.20
CA PRO A 128 3.84 4.56 33.89
C PRO A 128 4.46 3.44 33.04
N GLY A 129 4.06 3.32 31.78
CA GLY A 129 4.72 2.39 30.86
C GLY A 129 3.97 2.19 29.55
N ARG A 130 4.72 2.18 28.44
CA ARG A 130 4.24 2.00 27.07
C ARG A 130 3.50 0.67 26.90
N GLN A 131 2.18 0.65 27.07
CA GLN A 131 1.24 -0.33 26.46
C GLN A 131 -0.25 -0.03 26.76
N GLY A 132 -0.64 1.25 26.80
CA GLY A 132 -2.02 1.69 27.06
C GLY A 132 -3.04 1.49 25.94
N ILE A 133 -2.81 0.60 24.97
CA ILE A 133 -3.71 0.43 23.81
C ILE A 133 -4.78 -0.64 24.08
N ILE A 134 -4.45 -1.72 24.80
CA ILE A 134 -5.40 -2.82 25.04
C ILE A 134 -6.49 -2.41 26.05
N TYR A 135 -6.15 -1.60 27.06
CA TYR A 135 -7.12 -1.08 28.03
C TYR A 135 -8.00 0.07 27.50
N ARG A 136 -7.54 0.81 26.47
CA ARG A 136 -8.32 1.90 25.84
C ARG A 136 -9.42 1.38 24.91
N VAL A 137 -9.30 0.17 24.37
CA VAL A 137 -10.36 -0.46 23.54
C VAL A 137 -11.55 -0.90 24.39
N SER A 138 -11.33 -1.39 25.61
CA SER A 138 -12.41 -1.74 26.54
C SER A 138 -13.22 -0.51 27.00
N MET A 139 -12.57 0.64 27.20
CA MET A 139 -13.22 1.93 27.53
C MET A 139 -14.01 2.53 26.36
N LEU A 140 -13.60 2.29 25.12
CA LEU A 140 -14.29 2.80 23.92
C LEU A 140 -15.55 2.00 23.56
N ILE A 141 -15.58 0.70 23.88
CA ILE A 141 -16.75 -0.16 23.69
C ILE A 141 -17.85 0.17 24.72
N LEU A 142 -17.47 0.56 25.94
CA LEU A 142 -18.40 1.01 26.99
C LEU A 142 -18.99 2.42 26.72
N ASN A 143 -18.22 3.34 26.13
CA ASN A 143 -18.66 4.71 25.83
C ASN A 143 -19.76 4.83 24.76
N LYS A 144 -20.05 3.76 24.01
CA LYS A 144 -21.15 3.74 23.03
C LYS A 144 -22.41 3.07 23.56
N ALA A 145 -22.30 2.33 24.66
CA ALA A 145 -23.40 1.56 25.26
C ALA A 145 -24.05 2.27 26.46
N ALA A 146 -23.29 3.08 27.21
CA ALA A 146 -23.80 3.81 28.38
C ALA A 146 -23.91 5.30 28.07
N GLY A 147 -25.09 5.74 27.61
CA GLY A 147 -25.40 7.16 27.39
C GLY A 147 -25.56 7.94 28.69
N VAL A 148 -24.52 8.01 29.54
CA VAL A 148 -24.58 8.70 30.84
C VAL A 148 -23.28 9.48 31.09
N PHE A 149 -23.45 10.75 31.44
CA PHE A 149 -22.49 11.82 31.79
C PHE A 149 -22.07 12.81 30.69
N SER A 150 -22.18 14.09 31.06
CA SER A 150 -21.97 15.29 30.26
C SER A 150 -20.50 15.52 29.87
N LYS A 151 -20.29 16.03 28.65
CA LYS A 151 -18.97 16.42 28.12
C LYS A 151 -18.19 17.30 29.11
N PRO A 152 -16.92 16.99 29.42
CA PRO A 152 -16.07 17.89 30.20
C PRO A 152 -15.88 19.22 29.46
N SER A 153 -15.80 20.32 30.21
CA SER A 153 -15.71 21.65 29.61
C SER A 153 -14.35 21.87 28.95
N ARG A 154 -14.30 22.63 27.85
CA ARG A 154 -13.05 22.94 27.15
C ARG A 154 -12.00 23.61 28.07
N ARG A 155 -12.44 24.25 29.15
CA ARG A 155 -11.58 24.99 30.09
C ARG A 155 -10.83 24.05 31.03
N GLU A 156 -11.48 23.02 31.55
CA GLU A 156 -10.87 22.00 32.42
C GLU A 156 -9.85 21.15 31.66
N ILE A 157 -10.14 20.83 30.40
CA ILE A 157 -9.20 20.14 29.50
C ILE A 157 -7.98 21.03 29.23
N PHE A 158 -8.17 22.34 29.07
CA PHE A 158 -7.09 23.27 28.75
C PHE A 158 -6.17 23.56 29.95
N GLU A 159 -6.70 23.68 31.16
CA GLU A 159 -5.89 23.84 32.37
C GLU A 159 -5.10 22.57 32.73
N PHE A 160 -5.69 21.39 32.55
CA PHE A 160 -5.01 20.10 32.70
C PHE A 160 -3.87 19.90 31.69
N LEU A 161 -4.01 20.37 30.45
CA LEU A 161 -2.93 20.29 29.44
C LEU A 161 -1.80 21.31 29.70
N ARG A 162 -2.13 22.46 30.31
CA ARG A 162 -1.15 23.54 30.61
C ARG A 162 -0.21 23.19 31.77
N SER A 163 -0.63 22.33 32.70
CA SER A 163 0.20 21.89 33.84
C SER A 163 1.34 20.92 33.47
N PHE A 164 1.40 20.44 32.21
CA PHE A 164 2.41 19.48 31.74
C PHE A 164 3.49 20.09 30.82
N ASN A 165 3.60 21.42 30.69
CA ASN A 165 4.47 22.07 29.68
C ASN A 165 4.27 21.49 28.25
N PHE A 166 3.08 20.95 27.99
CA PHE A 166 2.75 20.28 26.75
C PHE A 166 2.25 21.33 25.77
N ARG A 167 3.08 21.71 24.79
CA ARG A 167 2.58 22.40 23.61
C ARG A 167 1.74 21.36 22.84
N PRO A 168 0.43 21.59 22.61
CA PRO A 168 -0.39 20.62 21.89
C PRO A 168 0.02 20.63 20.42
N GLY A 169 1.03 19.83 20.08
CA GLY A 169 1.13 19.22 18.77
C GLY A 169 0.03 18.17 18.69
N ASN A 170 -0.72 18.15 17.59
CA ASN A 170 -1.81 17.21 17.35
C ASN A 170 -1.36 15.78 17.68
N VAL A 171 -1.89 15.18 18.75
CA VAL A 171 -1.64 13.77 19.05
C VAL A 171 -2.36 12.95 17.98
N PHE A 172 -1.64 12.56 16.93
CA PHE A 172 -2.16 11.66 15.91
C PHE A 172 -2.26 10.25 16.52
N LEU A 173 -3.49 9.80 16.78
CA LEU A 173 -3.82 8.41 17.12
C LEU A 173 -3.65 7.45 15.93
N HIS A 174 -3.27 7.97 14.77
CA HIS A 174 -3.19 7.27 13.50
C HIS A 174 -1.76 6.88 13.14
N LYS A 175 -1.58 5.71 12.53
CA LYS A 175 -0.29 5.35 11.94
C LYS A 175 0.05 6.37 10.84
N LEU A 176 1.24 6.96 10.93
CA LEU A 176 1.75 7.93 9.96
C LEU A 176 2.93 7.34 9.19
N VAL A 177 2.93 7.47 7.87
CA VAL A 177 4.03 6.97 7.03
C VAL A 177 4.57 8.10 6.17
N LEU A 178 5.90 8.25 6.18
CA LEU A 178 6.62 9.05 5.19
C LEU A 178 6.93 8.16 3.98
N GLY A 179 6.37 8.48 2.82
CA GLY A 179 6.66 7.84 1.53
C GLY A 179 7.70 8.63 0.74
N ILE A 180 8.66 7.94 0.12
CA ILE A 180 9.72 8.53 -0.72
C ILE A 180 9.79 7.80 -2.07
N GLU A 181 9.66 8.55 -3.17
CA GLU A 181 9.65 8.06 -4.55
C GLU A 181 10.77 8.71 -5.36
N THR A 182 11.64 7.87 -5.94
CA THR A 182 12.77 8.27 -6.82
C THR A 182 13.10 7.20 -7.86
N SER A 183 12.09 6.47 -8.37
CA SER A 183 12.32 5.35 -9.29
C SER A 183 12.73 5.78 -10.69
N CYS A 184 12.35 6.98 -11.13
CA CYS A 184 12.54 7.44 -12.50
C CYS A 184 13.05 8.88 -12.55
N ASP A 185 12.17 9.86 -12.78
CA ASP A 185 12.47 11.27 -13.02
C ASP A 185 11.67 12.24 -12.13
N ASP A 186 10.84 11.73 -11.23
CA ASP A 186 10.17 12.52 -10.19
C ASP A 186 10.82 12.25 -8.83
N THR A 187 11.22 13.31 -8.12
CA THR A 187 11.59 13.22 -6.70
C THR A 187 10.39 13.64 -5.87
N ALA A 188 9.77 12.70 -5.17
CA ALA A 188 8.56 13.01 -4.41
C ALA A 188 8.59 12.43 -3.00
N ALA A 189 7.99 13.16 -2.07
CA ALA A 189 7.79 12.70 -0.70
C ALA A 189 6.40 13.08 -0.20
N ALA A 190 5.80 12.26 0.65
CA ALA A 190 4.54 12.59 1.31
C ALA A 190 4.40 11.94 2.68
N VAL A 191 3.70 12.61 3.59
CA VAL A 191 3.27 12.08 4.88
C VAL A 191 1.78 11.80 4.79
N VAL A 192 1.39 10.55 4.96
CA VAL A 192 0.00 10.10 4.88
C VAL A 192 -0.37 9.41 6.20
N ASP A 193 -1.59 9.61 6.66
CA ASP A 193 -2.16 8.89 7.81
C ASP A 193 -2.96 7.67 7.39
N GLU A 194 -3.22 6.77 8.33
CA GLU A 194 -3.95 5.54 8.02
C GLU A 194 -5.34 5.80 7.44
N THR A 195 -6.02 6.90 7.77
CA THR A 195 -7.35 7.19 7.22
C THR A 195 -7.31 7.62 5.75
N GLY A 196 -6.12 7.87 5.22
CA GLY A 196 -5.88 8.30 3.85
C GLY A 196 -5.72 9.81 3.70
N ASN A 197 -5.60 10.56 4.81
CA ASN A 197 -5.33 12.00 4.72
C ASN A 197 -3.87 12.22 4.34
N VAL A 198 -3.66 13.06 3.32
CA VAL A 198 -2.35 13.57 2.96
C VAL A 198 -2.06 14.78 3.84
N LEU A 199 -1.15 14.64 4.79
CA LEU A 199 -0.80 15.69 5.75
C LEU A 199 0.20 16.68 5.15
N GLY A 200 1.13 16.18 4.34
CA GLY A 200 2.08 16.99 3.60
C GLY A 200 2.62 16.22 2.41
N GLU A 201 2.90 16.92 1.32
CA GLU A 201 3.51 16.35 0.12
C GLU A 201 4.43 17.39 -0.53
N ALA A 202 5.43 16.92 -1.25
CA ALA A 202 6.26 17.74 -2.11
C ALA A 202 6.73 16.90 -3.29
N ILE A 203 6.85 17.54 -4.46
CA ILE A 203 7.32 16.90 -5.68
C ILE A 203 8.22 17.87 -6.45
N HIS A 204 9.33 17.34 -6.96
CA HIS A 204 10.15 17.98 -7.98
C HIS A 204 10.17 17.08 -9.21
N SER A 205 9.48 17.51 -10.26
CA SER A 205 9.45 16.80 -11.54
C SER A 205 10.54 17.27 -12.47
N GLN A 206 11.26 16.33 -13.08
CA GLN A 206 12.31 16.60 -14.06
C GLN A 206 11.78 16.64 -15.51
N THR A 207 10.46 16.59 -15.69
CA THR A 207 9.80 16.53 -17.01
C THR A 207 10.34 17.57 -17.99
N GLU A 208 10.48 18.84 -17.58
CA GLU A 208 10.96 19.90 -18.48
C GLU A 208 12.40 19.68 -18.96
N VAL A 209 13.27 19.16 -18.09
CA VAL A 209 14.67 18.85 -18.41
C VAL A 209 14.73 17.73 -19.45
N HIS A 210 13.97 16.65 -19.22
CA HIS A 210 14.00 15.48 -20.11
C HIS A 210 13.26 15.70 -21.43
N LEU A 211 12.27 16.60 -21.47
CA LEU A 211 11.65 17.05 -22.71
C LEU A 211 12.67 17.73 -23.63
N LYS A 212 13.57 18.56 -23.07
CA LYS A 212 14.62 19.25 -23.85
C LYS A 212 15.68 18.28 -24.38
N THR A 213 15.99 17.21 -23.66
CA THR A 213 16.96 16.18 -24.07
C THR A 213 16.35 15.07 -24.94
N GLY A 214 15.04 15.09 -25.21
CA GLY A 214 14.36 14.10 -26.04
C GLY A 214 14.10 12.76 -25.33
N GLY A 215 14.20 12.71 -24.01
CA GLY A 215 14.01 11.52 -23.18
C GLY A 215 14.85 11.55 -21.90
N ILE A 216 14.60 10.57 -21.04
CA ILE A 216 15.24 10.48 -19.72
C ILE A 216 16.70 10.05 -19.86
N VAL A 217 17.60 10.87 -19.32
CA VAL A 217 19.04 10.58 -19.27
C VAL A 217 19.41 10.13 -17.85
N PRO A 218 19.72 8.84 -17.59
CA PRO A 218 19.82 8.32 -16.21
C PRO A 218 20.85 9.02 -15.29
N PRO A 219 22.06 9.40 -15.76
CA PRO A 219 22.99 10.17 -14.92
C PRO A 219 22.45 11.56 -14.54
N VAL A 220 21.74 12.24 -15.45
CA VAL A 220 21.11 13.54 -15.17
C VAL A 220 19.99 13.36 -14.16
N ALA A 221 19.15 12.34 -14.32
CA ALA A 221 18.08 12.04 -13.38
C ALA A 221 18.62 11.76 -11.96
N GLN A 222 19.69 10.97 -11.85
CA GLN A 222 20.38 10.72 -10.59
C GLN A 222 20.86 12.01 -9.93
N GLN A 223 21.52 12.89 -10.69
CA GLN A 223 22.04 14.14 -10.16
C GLN A 223 20.91 15.03 -9.61
N LEU A 224 19.83 15.17 -10.37
CA LEU A 224 18.66 15.95 -9.95
C LEU A 224 17.98 15.35 -8.71
N HIS A 225 17.93 14.01 -8.55
CA HIS A 225 17.46 13.41 -7.31
C HIS A 225 18.34 13.78 -6.12
N ARG A 226 19.68 13.72 -6.25
CA ARG A 226 20.61 14.07 -5.16
C ARG A 226 20.46 15.52 -4.71
N GLU A 227 20.30 16.43 -5.66
CA GLU A 227 20.15 17.87 -5.40
C GLU A 227 18.82 18.20 -4.70
N ASN A 228 17.76 17.42 -4.95
CA ASN A 228 16.41 17.78 -4.51
C ASN A 228 15.87 16.94 -3.34
N ILE A 229 16.34 15.71 -3.13
CA ILE A 229 15.70 14.76 -2.19
C ILE A 229 15.60 15.30 -0.76
N GLN A 230 16.67 15.93 -0.26
CA GLN A 230 16.68 16.50 1.09
C GLN A 230 15.64 17.61 1.23
N ARG A 231 15.61 18.56 0.27
CA ARG A 231 14.65 19.66 0.26
C ARG A 231 13.21 19.14 0.19
N ILE A 232 12.94 18.19 -0.71
CA ILE A 232 11.60 17.63 -0.92
C ILE A 232 11.08 16.89 0.32
N VAL A 233 11.92 16.08 0.97
CA VAL A 233 11.52 15.39 2.20
C VAL A 233 11.29 16.38 3.35
N GLN A 234 12.15 17.40 3.49
CA GLN A 234 11.97 18.46 4.49
C GLN A 234 10.70 19.30 4.24
N GLU A 235 10.36 19.58 2.98
CA GLU A 235 9.15 20.30 2.60
C GLU A 235 7.88 19.47 2.92
N ALA A 236 7.88 18.17 2.61
CA ALA A 236 6.76 17.29 2.95
C ALA A 236 6.56 17.17 4.48
N LEU A 237 7.65 17.01 5.24
CA LEU A 237 7.59 16.95 6.71
C LEU A 237 7.15 18.28 7.32
N SER A 238 7.71 19.40 6.88
CA SER A 238 7.34 20.72 7.41
C SER A 238 5.88 21.08 7.11
N THR A 239 5.42 20.79 5.88
CA THR A 239 4.02 20.98 5.48
C THR A 239 3.06 20.11 6.31
N SER A 240 3.47 18.87 6.63
CA SER A 240 2.67 17.96 7.45
C SER A 240 2.47 18.44 8.89
N LYS A 241 3.36 19.31 9.40
CA LYS A 241 3.42 19.73 10.82
C LYS A 241 3.54 18.55 11.80
N VAL A 242 3.96 17.40 11.32
CA VAL A 242 4.20 16.18 12.09
C VAL A 242 5.64 16.18 12.59
N SER A 243 5.84 15.88 13.87
CA SER A 243 7.17 15.62 14.41
C SER A 243 7.73 14.31 13.83
N PRO A 244 9.01 14.24 13.43
CA PRO A 244 9.62 12.99 12.98
C PRO A 244 9.46 11.81 13.95
N SER A 245 9.32 12.09 15.24
CA SER A 245 9.06 11.10 16.29
C SER A 245 7.67 10.46 16.24
N GLU A 246 6.70 11.06 15.55
CA GLU A 246 5.34 10.56 15.39
C GLU A 246 5.20 9.61 14.18
N LEU A 247 6.18 9.62 13.27
CA LEU A 247 6.20 8.68 12.15
C LEU A 247 6.21 7.23 12.65
N SER A 248 5.37 6.40 12.06
CA SER A 248 5.30 4.96 12.33
C SER A 248 6.28 4.17 11.48
N ALA A 249 6.57 4.63 10.26
CA ALA A 249 7.56 4.04 9.37
C ALA A 249 8.01 5.01 8.27
N ILE A 250 9.12 4.69 7.63
CA ILE A 250 9.59 5.31 6.38
C ILE A 250 9.44 4.27 5.27
N ALA A 251 8.65 4.59 4.25
CA ALA A 251 8.40 3.75 3.10
C ALA A 251 9.09 4.34 1.86
N THR A 252 9.87 3.52 1.15
CA THR A 252 10.66 4.01 0.02
C THR A 252 10.58 3.04 -1.14
N THR A 253 10.43 3.57 -2.34
CA THR A 253 10.50 2.79 -3.57
C THR A 253 11.90 2.20 -3.74
N VAL A 254 11.98 0.88 -3.75
CA VAL A 254 13.24 0.15 -3.98
C VAL A 254 13.23 -0.67 -5.27
N LYS A 255 12.08 -0.78 -5.94
CA LYS A 255 11.91 -1.58 -7.16
C LYS A 255 10.56 -1.38 -7.86
N PRO A 256 10.45 -1.70 -9.15
CA PRO A 256 11.48 -1.54 -10.16
C PRO A 256 11.78 -0.05 -10.42
N GLY A 257 12.78 0.25 -11.24
CA GLY A 257 13.16 1.62 -11.60
C GLY A 257 14.57 1.75 -12.13
N LEU A 258 15.00 2.97 -12.44
CA LEU A 258 16.37 3.28 -12.82
C LEU A 258 17.31 3.04 -11.63
N ALA A 259 18.28 2.14 -11.81
CA ALA A 259 19.23 1.75 -10.76
C ALA A 259 19.88 2.95 -10.06
N LEU A 260 20.33 3.94 -10.85
CA LEU A 260 20.99 5.13 -10.35
C LEU A 260 20.07 6.03 -9.53
N SER A 261 18.78 6.10 -9.89
CA SER A 261 17.75 6.89 -9.17
C SER A 261 17.28 6.18 -7.90
N LEU A 262 17.00 4.86 -7.97
CA LEU A 262 16.63 4.04 -6.81
C LEU A 262 17.71 4.08 -5.71
N GLY A 263 18.98 4.05 -6.11
CA GLY A 263 20.10 4.13 -5.17
C GLY A 263 20.12 5.43 -4.35
N VAL A 264 19.68 6.55 -4.93
CA VAL A 264 19.60 7.85 -4.21
C VAL A 264 18.51 7.79 -3.14
N GLY A 265 17.29 7.38 -3.52
CA GLY A 265 16.17 7.26 -2.59
C GLY A 265 16.44 6.30 -1.45
N LEU A 266 16.99 5.12 -1.76
CA LEU A 266 17.34 4.13 -0.75
C LEU A 266 18.41 4.66 0.21
N SER A 267 19.53 5.18 -0.30
CA SER A 267 20.63 5.69 0.54
C SER A 267 20.14 6.77 1.51
N PHE A 268 19.39 7.76 1.01
CA PHE A 268 18.83 8.82 1.83
C PHE A 268 17.87 8.27 2.90
N SER A 269 17.01 7.33 2.53
CA SER A 269 16.01 6.77 3.44
C SER A 269 16.64 5.95 4.56
N LEU A 270 17.72 5.19 4.28
CA LEU A 270 18.42 4.42 5.30
C LEU A 270 19.14 5.33 6.32
N GLN A 271 19.71 6.46 5.85
CA GLN A 271 20.26 7.47 6.75
C GLN A 271 19.17 8.06 7.66
N LEU A 272 18.00 8.36 7.08
CA LEU A 272 16.86 8.89 7.84
C LEU A 272 16.31 7.87 8.85
N VAL A 273 16.24 6.59 8.48
CA VAL A 273 15.87 5.48 9.37
C VAL A 273 16.85 5.36 10.53
N ASP A 274 18.15 5.46 10.28
CA ASP A 274 19.16 5.40 11.32
C ASP A 274 19.07 6.60 12.28
N GLN A 275 18.79 7.80 11.76
CA GLN A 275 18.61 9.01 12.56
C GLN A 275 17.34 8.97 13.41
N LEU A 276 16.21 8.57 12.81
CA LEU A 276 14.89 8.62 13.47
C LEU A 276 14.53 7.34 14.23
N LYS A 277 15.33 6.28 14.07
CA LYS A 277 15.11 4.93 14.63
C LYS A 277 13.70 4.42 14.33
N LYS A 278 13.26 4.61 13.07
CA LYS A 278 11.94 4.19 12.58
C LYS A 278 12.04 2.91 11.74
N PRO A 279 11.02 2.04 11.75
CA PRO A 279 10.97 0.92 10.82
C PRO A 279 11.02 1.40 9.37
N PHE A 280 11.68 0.61 8.53
CA PHE A 280 11.75 0.81 7.09
C PHE A 280 10.82 -0.14 6.35
N ILE A 281 10.16 0.35 5.30
CA ILE A 281 9.27 -0.45 4.45
C ILE A 281 9.73 -0.31 2.99
N PRO A 282 10.37 -1.35 2.41
CA PRO A 282 10.69 -1.35 1.00
C PRO A 282 9.41 -1.49 0.17
N ILE A 283 9.20 -0.56 -0.77
CA ILE A 283 8.01 -0.50 -1.61
C ILE A 283 8.33 -0.93 -3.04
N HIS A 284 7.42 -1.73 -3.60
CA HIS A 284 7.38 -2.02 -5.02
C HIS A 284 6.52 -0.97 -5.73
N HIS A 285 7.12 -0.19 -6.61
CA HIS A 285 6.53 0.94 -7.35
C HIS A 285 5.19 0.56 -8.02
N MET A 286 5.14 -0.57 -8.73
CA MET A 286 3.89 -1.00 -9.39
C MET A 286 2.80 -1.45 -8.41
N GLU A 287 3.15 -1.95 -7.22
CA GLU A 287 2.16 -2.28 -6.18
C GLU A 287 1.56 -0.98 -5.62
N ALA A 288 2.38 0.04 -5.42
CA ALA A 288 1.93 1.35 -4.99
C ALA A 288 0.94 1.97 -5.98
N HIS A 289 1.26 1.98 -7.27
CA HIS A 289 0.33 2.42 -8.31
C HIS A 289 -0.98 1.64 -8.30
N ALA A 290 -0.93 0.32 -8.10
CA ALA A 290 -2.12 -0.53 -8.08
C ALA A 290 -3.03 -0.29 -6.87
N LEU A 291 -2.43 -0.04 -5.70
CA LEU A 291 -3.15 0.12 -4.44
C LEU A 291 -3.57 1.56 -4.16
N THR A 292 -3.08 2.53 -4.95
CA THR A 292 -3.40 3.96 -4.78
C THR A 292 -4.89 4.25 -4.78
N ILE A 293 -5.69 3.54 -5.57
CA ILE A 293 -7.15 3.73 -5.58
C ILE A 293 -7.79 3.46 -4.21
N ARG A 294 -7.18 2.58 -3.39
CA ARG A 294 -7.69 2.23 -2.06
C ARG A 294 -7.57 3.39 -1.07
N LEU A 295 -6.75 4.39 -1.37
CA LEU A 295 -6.68 5.66 -0.64
C LEU A 295 -8.00 6.43 -0.75
N LEU A 296 -8.65 6.34 -1.92
CA LEU A 296 -9.82 7.16 -2.27
C LEU A 296 -11.13 6.40 -2.13
N ASN A 297 -11.09 5.09 -2.36
CA ASN A 297 -12.26 4.23 -2.42
C ASN A 297 -12.01 2.98 -1.58
N LYS A 298 -13.04 2.51 -0.87
CA LYS A 298 -13.01 1.19 -0.25
C LYS A 298 -13.20 0.11 -1.32
N VAL A 299 -12.10 -0.27 -1.96
CA VAL A 299 -12.04 -1.41 -2.88
C VAL A 299 -11.68 -2.64 -2.05
N GLU A 300 -12.35 -3.77 -2.22
CA GLU A 300 -11.98 -5.03 -1.55
C GLU A 300 -11.16 -5.91 -2.49
N PHE A 301 -10.33 -6.79 -1.92
CA PHE A 301 -9.65 -7.82 -2.71
C PHE A 301 -10.61 -9.00 -2.99
N PRO A 302 -10.50 -9.69 -4.15
CA PRO A 302 -9.61 -9.38 -5.26
C PRO A 302 -10.21 -8.36 -6.24
N PHE A 303 -9.36 -7.57 -6.90
CA PHE A 303 -9.75 -6.67 -7.99
C PHE A 303 -8.75 -6.72 -9.14
N LEU A 304 -9.17 -6.32 -10.34
CA LEU A 304 -8.28 -6.23 -11.50
C LEU A 304 -7.61 -4.86 -11.55
N VAL A 305 -6.35 -4.83 -11.98
CA VAL A 305 -5.62 -3.58 -12.24
C VAL A 305 -4.99 -3.58 -13.62
N LEU A 306 -5.18 -2.49 -14.35
CA LEU A 306 -4.45 -2.14 -15.58
C LEU A 306 -3.53 -0.95 -15.29
N LEU A 307 -2.22 -1.19 -15.29
CA LEU A 307 -1.20 -0.17 -15.06
C LEU A 307 -0.63 0.26 -16.41
N ILE A 308 -0.98 1.46 -16.87
CA ILE A 308 -0.61 2.00 -18.18
C ILE A 308 0.06 3.39 -18.04
N SER A 309 1.38 3.42 -18.21
CA SER A 309 2.22 4.63 -18.10
C SER A 309 3.13 4.80 -19.31
N GLY A 310 4.08 5.74 -19.23
CA GLY A 310 5.15 5.91 -20.20
C GLY A 310 6.10 4.70 -20.26
N GLY A 311 6.34 4.03 -19.13
CA GLY A 311 7.28 2.91 -19.03
C GLY A 311 6.64 1.53 -18.82
N HIS A 312 5.35 1.47 -18.47
CA HIS A 312 4.71 0.22 -18.07
C HIS A 312 3.36 0.01 -18.77
N CYS A 313 3.06 -1.25 -19.06
CA CYS A 313 1.74 -1.73 -19.46
C CYS A 313 1.55 -3.13 -18.89
N LEU A 314 0.89 -3.22 -17.73
CA LEU A 314 0.68 -4.45 -17.00
C LEU A 314 -0.80 -4.63 -16.72
N LEU A 315 -1.27 -5.88 -16.81
CA LEU A 315 -2.61 -6.26 -16.44
C LEU A 315 -2.51 -7.39 -15.42
N ALA A 316 -3.01 -7.15 -14.21
CA ALA A 316 -2.85 -8.07 -13.09
C ALA A 316 -4.13 -8.20 -12.27
N LEU A 317 -4.27 -9.32 -11.58
CA LEU A 317 -5.24 -9.51 -10.49
C LEU A 317 -4.54 -9.21 -9.17
N VAL A 318 -5.14 -8.35 -8.36
CA VAL A 318 -4.66 -8.00 -7.02
C VAL A 318 -5.46 -8.80 -6.01
N ARG A 319 -4.83 -9.76 -5.33
CA ARG A 319 -5.47 -10.61 -4.30
C ARG A 319 -5.18 -10.14 -2.87
N GLY A 320 -4.15 -9.31 -2.70
CA GLY A 320 -3.78 -8.71 -1.43
C GLY A 320 -2.74 -7.62 -1.61
N VAL A 321 -2.26 -7.06 -0.50
CA VAL A 321 -1.31 -5.93 -0.47
C VAL A 321 0.01 -6.23 -1.20
N SER A 322 0.46 -7.49 -1.16
CA SER A 322 1.67 -7.95 -1.85
C SER A 322 1.44 -9.29 -2.57
N ASP A 323 0.19 -9.58 -2.95
CA ASP A 323 -0.18 -10.80 -3.67
C ASP A 323 -0.86 -10.43 -4.99
N PHE A 324 -0.11 -10.59 -6.06
CA PHE A 324 -0.47 -10.19 -7.42
C PHE A 324 -0.30 -11.38 -8.37
N LEU A 325 -1.24 -11.56 -9.28
CA LEU A 325 -1.13 -12.48 -10.41
C LEU A 325 -1.07 -11.66 -11.70
N LEU A 326 0.06 -11.71 -12.40
CA LEU A 326 0.24 -11.02 -13.67
C LEU A 326 -0.44 -11.81 -14.78
N LEU A 327 -1.40 -11.18 -15.44
CA LEU A 327 -2.22 -11.78 -16.51
C LEU A 327 -1.66 -11.46 -17.90
N GLY A 328 -0.98 -10.33 -18.05
CA GLY A 328 -0.32 -9.92 -19.28
C GLY A 328 0.50 -8.65 -19.12
N LYS A 329 1.46 -8.48 -20.01
CA LYS A 329 2.39 -7.33 -20.01
C LYS A 329 2.68 -6.87 -21.44
N SER A 330 3.23 -5.68 -21.61
CA SER A 330 3.81 -5.33 -22.92
C SER A 330 5.03 -6.22 -23.21
N LEU A 331 5.10 -6.73 -24.43
CA LEU A 331 6.24 -7.48 -24.97
C LEU A 331 7.32 -6.54 -25.53
N ASP A 332 6.97 -5.28 -25.78
CA ASP A 332 7.86 -4.28 -26.36
C ASP A 332 7.80 -2.94 -25.59
N ILE A 333 7.41 -1.84 -26.24
CA ILE A 333 7.27 -0.53 -25.62
C ILE A 333 5.93 -0.40 -24.89
N ALA A 334 5.82 0.53 -23.96
CA ALA A 334 4.56 0.86 -23.30
C ALA A 334 3.70 1.79 -24.20
N PRO A 335 2.37 1.88 -23.97
CA PRO A 335 1.51 2.73 -24.79
C PRO A 335 1.87 4.21 -24.66
N GLY A 336 2.35 4.67 -23.48
CA GLY A 336 2.76 6.06 -23.31
C GLY A 336 3.99 6.40 -24.15
N ASP A 337 5.04 5.57 -24.12
CA ASP A 337 6.23 5.74 -24.97
C ASP A 337 5.87 5.71 -26.47
N MET A 338 4.97 4.82 -26.90
CA MET A 338 4.50 4.81 -28.28
C MET A 338 3.80 6.13 -28.65
N LEU A 339 2.88 6.62 -27.82
CA LEU A 339 2.17 7.88 -28.06
C LEU A 339 3.12 9.07 -28.09
N ASP A 340 4.12 9.10 -27.20
CA ASP A 340 5.13 10.16 -27.16
C ASP A 340 6.04 10.15 -28.40
N LYS A 341 6.43 8.96 -28.88
CA LYS A 341 7.18 8.80 -30.13
C LYS A 341 6.37 9.26 -31.35
N VAL A 342 5.08 8.92 -31.41
CA VAL A 342 4.18 9.37 -32.49
C VAL A 342 3.99 10.88 -32.44
N ALA A 343 3.75 11.46 -31.26
CA ALA A 343 3.63 12.91 -31.09
C ALA A 343 4.89 13.66 -31.56
N ARG A 344 6.07 13.11 -31.23
CA ARG A 344 7.36 13.64 -31.69
C ARG A 344 7.52 13.51 -33.20
N ARG A 345 7.11 12.39 -33.80
CA ARG A 345 7.20 12.14 -35.24
C ARG A 345 6.27 13.07 -36.04
N LEU A 346 5.12 13.43 -35.47
CA LEU A 346 4.17 14.42 -36.00
C LEU A 346 4.59 15.87 -35.72
N SER A 347 5.74 16.09 -35.08
CA SER A 347 6.25 17.42 -34.74
C SER A 347 5.29 18.25 -33.88
N LEU A 348 4.49 17.62 -33.02
CA LEU A 348 3.42 18.30 -32.28
C LEU A 348 3.92 19.39 -31.33
N ILE A 349 5.20 19.35 -30.92
CA ILE A 349 5.80 20.43 -30.13
C ILE A 349 5.83 21.77 -30.89
N LYS A 350 5.81 21.74 -32.23
CA LYS A 350 5.71 22.93 -33.08
C LYS A 350 4.27 23.37 -33.33
N HIS A 351 3.29 22.54 -32.96
CA HIS A 351 1.88 22.86 -33.13
C HIS A 351 1.47 23.93 -32.11
N PRO A 352 0.80 25.03 -32.52
CA PRO A 352 0.47 26.14 -31.64
C PRO A 352 -0.23 25.71 -30.34
N GLU A 353 -1.17 24.77 -30.45
CA GLU A 353 -1.96 24.29 -29.31
C GLU A 353 -1.27 23.18 -28.47
N CYS A 354 -0.19 22.57 -28.94
CA CYS A 354 0.41 21.39 -28.29
C CYS A 354 1.84 21.61 -27.76
N SER A 355 2.43 22.79 -27.98
CA SER A 355 3.83 23.08 -27.68
C SER A 355 4.25 22.86 -26.22
N THR A 356 3.31 22.99 -25.28
CA THR A 356 3.53 22.81 -23.84
C THR A 356 2.99 21.48 -23.30
N MET A 357 2.48 20.60 -24.16
CA MET A 357 1.86 19.34 -23.76
C MET A 357 2.84 18.16 -23.89
N SER A 358 2.77 17.23 -22.95
CA SER A 358 3.38 15.90 -23.11
C SER A 358 2.79 15.19 -24.34
N GLY A 359 3.55 14.30 -24.98
CA GLY A 359 3.15 13.69 -26.26
C GLY A 359 1.81 12.98 -26.23
N GLY A 360 1.56 12.12 -25.24
CA GLY A 360 0.26 11.45 -25.06
C GLY A 360 -0.93 12.43 -24.92
N LYS A 361 -0.74 13.56 -24.23
CA LYS A 361 -1.75 14.62 -24.06
C LYS A 361 -1.95 15.41 -25.36
N ALA A 362 -0.87 15.70 -26.08
CA ALA A 362 -0.93 16.36 -27.39
C ALA A 362 -1.70 15.50 -28.41
N ILE A 363 -1.47 14.18 -28.43
CA ILE A 363 -2.23 13.24 -29.27
C ILE A 363 -3.71 13.28 -28.93
N GLU A 364 -4.07 13.21 -27.65
CA GLU A 364 -5.47 13.28 -27.24
C GLU A 364 -6.15 14.59 -27.61
N HIS A 365 -5.45 15.71 -27.41
CA HIS A 365 -5.97 17.03 -27.73
C HIS A 365 -6.24 17.17 -29.23
N LEU A 366 -5.26 16.83 -30.06
CA LEU A 366 -5.36 16.96 -31.52
C LEU A 366 -6.34 15.94 -32.13
N ALA A 367 -6.44 14.75 -31.54
CA ALA A 367 -7.37 13.71 -31.98
C ALA A 367 -8.84 14.15 -31.98
N LYS A 368 -9.23 15.13 -31.16
CA LYS A 368 -10.60 15.68 -31.13
C LYS A 368 -10.99 16.35 -32.45
N GLN A 369 -10.01 16.85 -33.19
CA GLN A 369 -10.19 17.52 -34.47
C GLN A 369 -10.07 16.54 -35.65
N GLY A 370 -9.73 15.28 -35.38
CA GLY A 370 -9.46 14.26 -36.40
C GLY A 370 -10.58 13.23 -36.57
N ASN A 371 -10.70 12.72 -37.78
CA ASN A 371 -11.50 11.53 -38.07
C ASN A 371 -10.71 10.23 -37.81
N LYS A 372 -11.12 9.48 -36.78
CA LYS A 372 -10.53 8.18 -36.40
C LYS A 372 -10.61 7.08 -37.46
N LEU A 373 -11.47 7.22 -38.47
CA LEU A 373 -11.65 6.26 -39.57
C LEU A 373 -10.87 6.64 -40.83
N HIS A 374 -10.17 7.78 -40.83
CA HIS A 374 -9.42 8.24 -42.00
C HIS A 374 -8.23 7.32 -42.33
N PHE A 375 -7.59 6.76 -41.31
CA PHE A 375 -6.51 5.78 -41.45
C PHE A 375 -6.92 4.45 -40.81
N ASP A 376 -6.85 3.36 -41.58
CA ASP A 376 -7.19 2.01 -41.11
C ASP A 376 -5.97 1.31 -40.50
N PHE A 377 -5.63 1.68 -39.27
CA PHE A 377 -4.64 0.96 -38.49
C PHE A 377 -5.24 -0.31 -37.88
N LYS A 378 -4.59 -1.45 -38.11
CA LYS A 378 -5.00 -2.71 -37.48
C LYS A 378 -4.46 -2.80 -36.05
N PRO A 379 -5.31 -3.04 -35.04
CA PRO A 379 -4.84 -3.33 -33.69
C PRO A 379 -3.80 -4.45 -33.67
N PRO A 380 -2.70 -4.33 -32.92
CA PRO A 380 -1.68 -5.38 -32.84
C PRO A 380 -2.19 -6.72 -32.31
N MET A 381 -1.47 -7.79 -32.64
CA MET A 381 -1.64 -9.13 -32.04
C MET A 381 -3.09 -9.69 -32.12
N GLN A 382 -3.88 -9.36 -33.14
CA GLN A 382 -5.33 -9.69 -33.16
C GLN A 382 -5.67 -11.17 -32.97
N ARG A 383 -4.78 -12.05 -33.43
CA ARG A 383 -4.91 -13.52 -33.37
C ARG A 383 -4.44 -14.11 -32.03
N ALA A 384 -3.64 -13.37 -31.25
CA ALA A 384 -3.14 -13.83 -29.96
C ALA A 384 -4.28 -13.87 -28.93
N LYS A 385 -4.42 -14.99 -28.22
CA LYS A 385 -5.46 -15.23 -27.21
C LYS A 385 -4.95 -15.05 -25.78
N ASN A 386 -3.82 -14.37 -25.59
CA ASN A 386 -3.28 -13.96 -24.29
C ASN A 386 -3.73 -12.53 -23.93
N CYS A 387 -3.26 -12.02 -22.79
CA CYS A 387 -3.49 -10.65 -22.35
C CYS A 387 -2.27 -9.74 -22.53
N ASP A 388 -1.29 -10.17 -23.31
CA ASP A 388 -0.09 -9.36 -23.59
C ASP A 388 -0.35 -8.24 -24.60
N PHE A 389 0.48 -7.21 -24.51
CA PHE A 389 0.42 -6.01 -25.33
C PHE A 389 1.67 -5.89 -26.23
N SER A 390 1.55 -5.12 -27.31
CA SER A 390 2.64 -4.81 -28.24
C SER A 390 2.22 -3.55 -29.00
N PHE A 391 3.14 -2.60 -29.12
CA PHE A 391 2.89 -1.28 -29.69
C PHE A 391 3.96 -0.87 -30.70
N THR A 392 5.14 -1.49 -30.71
CA THR A 392 6.22 -1.17 -31.66
C THR A 392 5.81 -1.39 -33.11
N GLY A 393 5.11 -2.49 -33.40
CA GLY A 393 4.61 -2.75 -34.75
C GLY A 393 3.63 -1.69 -35.26
N LEU A 394 2.76 -1.20 -34.37
CA LEU A 394 1.82 -0.11 -34.68
C LEU A 394 2.59 1.20 -34.93
N GLN A 395 3.55 1.53 -34.07
CA GLN A 395 4.42 2.71 -34.24
C GLN A 395 5.12 2.71 -35.60
N HIS A 396 5.72 1.59 -36.01
CA HIS A 396 6.39 1.49 -37.32
C HIS A 396 5.45 1.70 -38.51
N VAL A 397 4.21 1.19 -38.43
CA VAL A 397 3.20 1.42 -39.47
C VAL A 397 2.85 2.91 -39.54
N ILE A 398 2.68 3.56 -38.40
CA ILE A 398 2.38 5.00 -38.32
C ILE A 398 3.54 5.81 -38.90
N ASP A 399 4.78 5.52 -38.53
CA ASP A 399 5.97 6.23 -39.03
C ASP A 399 6.10 6.14 -40.55
N LYS A 400 5.76 4.98 -41.14
CA LYS A 400 5.72 4.79 -42.60
C LYS A 400 4.64 5.67 -43.25
N ILE A 401 3.44 5.72 -42.68
CA ILE A 401 2.36 6.59 -43.19
C ILE A 401 2.75 8.06 -43.08
N ILE A 402 3.33 8.49 -41.96
CA ILE A 402 3.80 9.87 -41.79
C ILE A 402 4.84 10.20 -42.87
N THR A 403 5.82 9.32 -43.09
CA THR A 403 6.86 9.52 -44.11
C THR A 403 6.27 9.61 -45.52
N GLN A 404 5.26 8.79 -45.81
CA GLN A 404 4.56 8.84 -47.10
C GLN A 404 3.80 10.16 -47.27
N LYS A 405 3.08 10.61 -46.24
CA LYS A 405 2.33 11.88 -46.27
C LYS A 405 3.23 13.10 -46.37
N GLU A 406 4.40 13.08 -45.73
CA GLU A 406 5.41 14.13 -45.87
C GLU A 406 5.87 14.28 -47.33
N LYS A 407 6.10 13.15 -48.03
CA LYS A 407 6.44 13.17 -49.45
C LYS A 407 5.30 13.67 -50.34
N GLU A 408 4.07 13.26 -50.05
CA GLU A 408 2.88 13.69 -50.80
C GLU A 408 2.60 15.20 -50.65
N GLU A 409 2.79 15.74 -49.45
CA GLU A 409 2.63 17.18 -49.16
C GLU A 409 3.88 18.00 -49.53
N GLY A 410 4.98 17.36 -49.94
CA GLY A 410 6.24 18.03 -50.27
C GLY A 410 6.93 18.70 -49.07
N ILE A 411 6.62 18.26 -47.84
CA ILE A 411 7.17 18.84 -46.61
C ILE A 411 8.37 18.04 -46.09
N GLN A 412 9.26 18.73 -45.38
CA GLN A 412 10.41 18.09 -44.74
C GLN A 412 10.05 17.55 -43.36
N LYS A 413 10.78 16.51 -42.94
CA LYS A 413 10.67 15.96 -41.58
C LYS A 413 10.86 17.08 -40.55
N GLY A 414 9.95 17.16 -39.60
CA GLY A 414 9.96 18.23 -38.60
C GLY A 414 8.98 19.37 -38.89
N GLN A 415 8.26 19.33 -40.01
CA GLN A 415 7.11 20.20 -40.27
C GLN A 415 5.81 19.50 -39.82
N ILE A 416 4.74 20.29 -39.64
CA ILE A 416 3.44 19.78 -39.22
C ILE A 416 2.69 19.30 -40.46
N LEU A 417 2.23 18.05 -40.43
CA LEU A 417 1.38 17.49 -41.50
C LEU A 417 -0.04 18.04 -41.44
N SER A 418 -0.64 18.28 -42.61
CA SER A 418 -2.06 18.64 -42.71
C SER A 418 -2.98 17.55 -42.12
N SER A 419 -2.57 16.29 -42.25
CA SER A 419 -3.30 15.11 -41.75
C SER A 419 -2.98 14.73 -40.30
N ALA A 420 -2.22 15.55 -39.56
CA ALA A 420 -1.76 15.22 -38.20
C ALA A 420 -2.91 14.88 -37.23
N ALA A 421 -4.03 15.62 -37.30
CA ALA A 421 -5.20 15.35 -36.45
C ALA A 421 -5.86 14.00 -36.77
N HIS A 422 -5.99 13.66 -38.06
CA HIS A 422 -6.51 12.37 -38.50
C HIS A 422 -5.62 11.20 -38.05
N ILE A 423 -4.29 11.37 -38.13
CA ILE A 423 -3.34 10.37 -37.64
C ILE A 423 -3.48 10.23 -36.12
N ALA A 424 -3.46 11.34 -35.36
CA ALA A 424 -3.62 11.31 -33.91
C ALA A 424 -4.91 10.58 -33.48
N ALA A 425 -6.04 10.88 -34.13
CA ALA A 425 -7.32 10.23 -33.87
C ALA A 425 -7.31 8.71 -34.15
N ALA A 426 -6.76 8.30 -35.30
CA ALA A 426 -6.68 6.89 -35.66
C ALA A 426 -5.71 6.10 -34.76
N VAL A 427 -4.59 6.71 -34.35
CA VAL A 427 -3.62 6.11 -33.42
C VAL A 427 -4.24 5.94 -32.03
N GLN A 428 -4.88 6.97 -31.49
CA GLN A 428 -5.56 6.90 -30.20
C GLN A 428 -6.67 5.84 -30.21
N HIS A 429 -7.48 5.79 -31.27
CA HIS A 429 -8.54 4.80 -31.42
C HIS A 429 -8.00 3.36 -31.46
N THR A 430 -6.96 3.12 -32.23
CA THR A 430 -6.36 1.78 -32.39
C THR A 430 -5.72 1.31 -31.09
N THR A 431 -5.04 2.21 -30.39
CA THR A 431 -4.45 1.96 -29.07
C THR A 431 -5.52 1.61 -28.04
N ALA A 432 -6.59 2.40 -27.98
CA ALA A 432 -7.71 2.15 -27.07
C ALA A 432 -8.39 0.80 -27.38
N CYS A 433 -8.62 0.48 -28.65
CA CYS A 433 -9.19 -0.81 -29.06
C CYS A 433 -8.32 -1.99 -28.65
N HIS A 434 -7.00 -1.87 -28.82
CA HIS A 434 -6.06 -2.92 -28.43
C HIS A 434 -6.07 -3.16 -26.91
N ILE A 435 -5.96 -2.07 -26.14
CA ILE A 435 -6.01 -2.12 -24.67
C ILE A 435 -7.32 -2.75 -24.20
N ALA A 436 -8.46 -2.23 -24.68
CA ALA A 436 -9.79 -2.71 -24.33
C ALA A 436 -9.98 -4.21 -24.63
N LYS A 437 -9.48 -4.70 -25.77
CA LYS A 437 -9.59 -6.13 -26.13
C LYS A 437 -8.79 -7.04 -25.19
N ARG A 438 -7.62 -6.61 -24.71
CA ARG A 438 -6.81 -7.37 -23.74
C ARG A 438 -7.45 -7.35 -22.37
N THR A 439 -7.90 -6.18 -21.92
CA THR A 439 -8.59 -6.01 -20.64
C THR A 439 -9.88 -6.82 -20.58
N HIS A 440 -10.69 -6.81 -21.64
CA HIS A 440 -11.90 -7.62 -21.72
C HIS A 440 -11.58 -9.12 -21.56
N ARG A 441 -10.53 -9.62 -22.20
CA ARG A 441 -10.12 -11.02 -22.04
C ARG A 441 -9.71 -11.36 -20.63
N ALA A 442 -8.95 -10.49 -19.96
CA ALA A 442 -8.55 -10.73 -18.57
C ALA A 442 -9.76 -10.79 -17.63
N ILE A 443 -10.75 -9.91 -17.82
CA ILE A 443 -12.00 -9.96 -17.05
C ILE A 443 -12.70 -11.29 -17.25
N LEU A 444 -12.86 -11.74 -18.50
CA LEU A 444 -13.49 -13.03 -18.81
C LEU A 444 -12.69 -14.20 -18.24
N PHE A 445 -11.36 -14.16 -18.31
CA PHE A 445 -10.49 -15.18 -17.72
C PHE A 445 -10.68 -15.30 -16.22
N CYS A 446 -10.61 -14.17 -15.50
CA CYS A 446 -10.75 -14.18 -14.06
C CYS A 446 -12.15 -14.61 -13.62
N LYS A 447 -13.21 -14.20 -14.34
CA LYS A 447 -14.58 -14.67 -14.09
C LYS A 447 -14.74 -16.16 -14.38
N GLN A 448 -14.19 -16.68 -15.48
CA GLN A 448 -14.28 -18.11 -15.80
C GLN A 448 -13.55 -19.00 -14.78
N ARG A 449 -12.52 -18.46 -14.12
CA ARG A 449 -11.73 -19.16 -13.09
C ARG A 449 -12.19 -18.87 -11.66
N ASP A 450 -13.31 -18.17 -11.47
CA ASP A 450 -13.82 -17.74 -10.17
C ASP A 450 -12.80 -16.96 -9.32
N LEU A 451 -11.87 -16.26 -9.98
CA LEU A 451 -10.86 -15.40 -9.35
C LEU A 451 -11.37 -13.98 -9.09
N LEU A 452 -12.53 -13.64 -9.66
CA LEU A 452 -13.13 -12.32 -9.59
C LEU A 452 -14.65 -12.48 -9.48
N SER A 453 -15.29 -11.59 -8.73
CA SER A 453 -16.74 -11.66 -8.55
C SER A 453 -17.49 -11.64 -9.88
N GLN A 454 -18.53 -12.49 -10.00
CA GLN A 454 -19.38 -12.51 -11.19
C GLN A 454 -20.17 -11.20 -11.34
N SER A 455 -20.51 -10.56 -10.22
CA SER A 455 -21.21 -9.26 -10.14
C SER A 455 -20.40 -8.25 -9.31
N ASN A 456 -20.34 -6.98 -9.74
CA ASN A 456 -19.64 -5.90 -9.02
C ASN A 456 -18.12 -6.06 -8.91
N ALA A 457 -17.50 -6.75 -9.87
CA ALA A 457 -16.06 -6.79 -10.00
C ALA A 457 -15.49 -5.39 -10.25
N VAL A 458 -14.32 -5.07 -9.71
CA VAL A 458 -13.68 -3.77 -9.89
C VAL A 458 -12.50 -3.91 -10.86
N LEU A 459 -12.46 -3.03 -11.87
CA LEU A 459 -11.27 -2.77 -12.68
C LEU A 459 -10.71 -1.41 -12.30
N VAL A 460 -9.49 -1.43 -11.79
CA VAL A 460 -8.70 -0.23 -11.48
C VAL A 460 -7.79 0.08 -12.65
N VAL A 461 -7.73 1.34 -13.09
CA VAL A 461 -6.82 1.78 -14.16
C VAL A 461 -5.98 2.94 -13.66
N SER A 462 -4.67 2.75 -13.61
CA SER A 462 -3.70 3.72 -13.10
C SER A 462 -2.51 3.89 -14.04
N GLY A 463 -1.68 4.91 -13.79
CA GLY A 463 -0.57 5.33 -14.65
C GLY A 463 -0.91 6.53 -15.55
N GLY A 464 0.11 7.23 -16.06
CA GLY A 464 -0.09 8.46 -16.84
C GLY A 464 -1.02 8.34 -18.05
N VAL A 465 -1.00 7.21 -18.76
CA VAL A 465 -1.88 6.95 -19.92
C VAL A 465 -3.32 6.72 -19.48
N ALA A 466 -3.54 6.30 -18.23
CA ALA A 466 -4.87 6.21 -17.66
C ALA A 466 -5.57 7.57 -17.60
N SER A 467 -4.87 8.70 -17.67
CA SER A 467 -5.49 10.04 -17.73
C SER A 467 -6.14 10.36 -19.08
N ASN A 468 -5.92 9.55 -20.11
CA ASN A 468 -6.52 9.72 -21.42
C ASN A 468 -8.02 9.35 -21.41
N LEU A 469 -8.88 10.34 -21.59
CA LEU A 469 -10.34 10.19 -21.50
C LEU A 469 -10.89 9.29 -22.60
N TYR A 470 -10.29 9.30 -23.80
CA TYR A 470 -10.70 8.40 -24.87
C TYR A 470 -10.46 6.93 -24.50
N ILE A 471 -9.29 6.62 -23.92
CA ILE A 471 -8.96 5.27 -23.44
C ILE A 471 -9.88 4.89 -22.28
N ARG A 472 -10.16 5.81 -21.34
CA ARG A 472 -11.14 5.57 -20.26
C ARG A 472 -12.51 5.19 -20.82
N LYS A 473 -13.06 5.97 -21.78
CA LYS A 473 -14.34 5.66 -22.44
C LYS A 473 -14.34 4.29 -23.13
N ALA A 474 -13.23 3.89 -23.76
CA ALA A 474 -13.10 2.56 -24.34
C ALA A 474 -13.17 1.44 -23.28
N LEU A 475 -12.56 1.66 -22.12
CA LEU A 475 -12.60 0.74 -20.99
C LEU A 475 -13.97 0.73 -20.30
N GLU A 476 -14.68 1.86 -20.22
CA GLU A 476 -16.06 1.93 -19.73
C GLU A 476 -17.00 1.04 -20.55
N ILE A 477 -16.85 1.02 -21.89
CA ILE A 477 -17.61 0.11 -22.76
C ILE A 477 -17.35 -1.36 -22.38
N VAL A 478 -16.10 -1.72 -22.08
CA VAL A 478 -15.72 -3.07 -21.66
C VAL A 478 -16.30 -3.40 -20.28
N THR A 479 -16.17 -2.51 -19.31
CA THR A 479 -16.64 -2.75 -17.95
C THR A 479 -18.17 -2.83 -17.89
N ASN A 480 -18.88 -2.00 -18.66
CA ASN A 480 -20.33 -2.08 -18.79
C ASN A 480 -20.77 -3.42 -19.39
N ALA A 481 -20.11 -3.87 -20.46
CA ALA A 481 -20.40 -5.16 -21.09
C ALA A 481 -20.10 -6.37 -20.20
N THR A 482 -19.26 -6.20 -19.18
CA THR A 482 -18.81 -7.27 -18.29
C THR A 482 -19.31 -7.13 -16.86
N GLN A 483 -20.20 -6.18 -16.57
CA GLN A 483 -20.69 -5.91 -15.20
C GLN A 483 -19.57 -5.65 -14.19
N CYS A 484 -18.55 -4.91 -14.62
CA CYS A 484 -17.47 -4.42 -13.79
C CYS A 484 -17.64 -2.92 -13.53
N THR A 485 -17.12 -2.44 -12.40
CA THR A 485 -16.98 -1.01 -12.11
C THR A 485 -15.58 -0.57 -12.51
N LEU A 486 -15.50 0.47 -13.34
CA LEU A 486 -14.23 1.13 -13.66
C LEU A 486 -13.90 2.16 -12.59
N LEU A 487 -12.74 2.04 -11.96
CA LEU A 487 -12.19 3.05 -11.05
C LEU A 487 -10.84 3.54 -11.56
N CYS A 488 -10.67 4.86 -11.63
CA CYS A 488 -9.41 5.48 -12.02
C CYS A 488 -9.05 6.52 -10.96
N PRO A 489 -7.81 6.51 -10.42
CA PRO A 489 -7.36 7.62 -9.59
C PRO A 489 -7.44 8.96 -10.36
N PRO A 490 -7.55 10.09 -9.63
CA PRO A 490 -7.44 11.40 -10.23
C PRO A 490 -6.05 11.56 -10.87
N PRO A 491 -5.90 12.36 -11.93
CA PRO A 491 -4.64 12.46 -12.68
C PRO A 491 -3.40 12.71 -11.83
N LYS A 492 -3.50 13.51 -10.75
CA LYS A 492 -2.42 13.78 -9.80
C LYS A 492 -1.86 12.53 -9.09
N LEU A 493 -2.71 11.52 -8.91
CA LEU A 493 -2.33 10.25 -8.27
C LEU A 493 -2.02 9.13 -9.28
N CYS A 494 -2.17 9.39 -10.59
CA CYS A 494 -1.80 8.45 -11.65
C CYS A 494 -0.33 8.57 -12.08
N THR A 495 0.31 9.70 -11.82
CA THR A 495 1.75 9.92 -12.04
C THR A 495 2.55 9.57 -10.80
N ASP A 496 3.87 9.49 -10.90
CA ASP A 496 4.72 9.10 -9.77
C ASP A 496 4.68 10.17 -8.66
N ASN A 497 4.44 9.74 -7.43
CA ASN A 497 4.26 10.64 -6.30
C ASN A 497 4.59 9.96 -4.95
N GLY A 498 4.86 10.75 -3.91
CA GLY A 498 5.16 10.22 -2.58
C GLY A 498 3.92 9.65 -1.87
N ILE A 499 2.71 10.07 -2.25
CA ILE A 499 1.45 9.66 -1.61
C ILE A 499 1.22 8.16 -1.83
N MET A 500 1.39 7.66 -3.05
CA MET A 500 1.21 6.24 -3.36
C MET A 500 2.18 5.34 -2.56
N ILE A 501 3.40 5.84 -2.32
CA ILE A 501 4.43 5.11 -1.57
C ILE A 501 4.08 5.09 -0.09
N ALA A 502 3.69 6.23 0.47
CA ALA A 502 3.24 6.33 1.85
C ALA A 502 2.00 5.46 2.09
N TRP A 503 1.04 5.49 1.16
CA TRP A 503 -0.17 4.68 1.22
C TRP A 503 0.11 3.18 1.13
N ASN A 504 0.99 2.73 0.23
CA ASN A 504 1.38 1.32 0.22
C ASN A 504 2.11 0.91 1.50
N GLY A 505 2.90 1.82 2.09
CA GLY A 505 3.48 1.64 3.43
C GLY A 505 2.42 1.46 4.52
N ILE A 506 1.34 2.24 4.51
CA ILE A 506 0.19 2.08 5.42
C ILE A 506 -0.48 0.72 5.22
N GLU A 507 -0.78 0.33 3.98
CA GLU A 507 -1.40 -0.97 3.68
C GLU A 507 -0.52 -2.13 4.18
N ARG A 508 0.80 -2.03 4.02
CA ARG A 508 1.79 -2.98 4.54
C ARG A 508 1.83 -3.00 6.08
N LEU A 509 1.77 -1.84 6.73
CA LEU A 509 1.67 -1.74 8.20
C LEU A 509 0.37 -2.32 8.76
N ARG A 510 -0.72 -2.27 8.00
CA ARG A 510 -2.00 -2.90 8.37
C ARG A 510 -1.94 -4.41 8.26
N ALA A 511 -1.33 -4.90 7.19
CA ALA A 511 -1.17 -6.32 6.95
C ALA A 511 -0.04 -6.96 7.78
N GLY A 512 0.85 -6.16 8.41
CA GLY A 512 2.02 -6.66 9.13
C GLY A 512 3.11 -7.21 8.20
N LEU A 513 3.22 -6.69 6.98
CA LEU A 513 4.07 -7.24 5.92
C LEU A 513 5.25 -6.32 5.60
N GLY A 514 6.46 -6.89 5.50
CA GLY A 514 7.64 -6.17 4.99
C GLY A 514 8.09 -4.99 5.87
N ILE A 515 7.87 -5.07 7.18
CA ILE A 515 8.30 -4.07 8.16
C ILE A 515 9.68 -4.45 8.66
N LEU A 516 10.70 -3.67 8.31
CA LEU A 516 12.09 -3.97 8.63
C LEU A 516 12.58 -3.08 9.76
N HIS A 517 13.07 -3.70 10.84
CA HIS A 517 13.69 -3.01 11.98
C HIS A 517 15.22 -3.01 11.90
N ASN A 518 15.80 -3.93 11.14
CA ASN A 518 17.20 -3.90 10.74
C ASN A 518 17.28 -3.61 9.25
N THR A 519 18.09 -2.62 8.88
CA THR A 519 18.29 -2.15 7.51
C THR A 519 19.54 -2.71 6.84
N GLU A 520 20.32 -3.54 7.54
CA GLU A 520 21.50 -4.18 6.98
C GLU A 520 21.15 -5.05 5.77
N GLY A 521 21.94 -4.90 4.69
CA GLY A 521 21.80 -5.72 3.50
C GLY A 521 20.64 -5.39 2.57
N ILE A 522 19.84 -4.34 2.86
CA ILE A 522 18.78 -3.89 1.95
C ILE A 522 19.39 -3.39 0.64
N ARG A 523 18.85 -3.86 -0.49
CA ARG A 523 19.26 -3.48 -1.84
C ARG A 523 18.05 -3.06 -2.66
N TYR A 524 18.28 -2.24 -3.68
CA TYR A 524 17.27 -1.94 -4.69
C TYR A 524 17.34 -2.96 -5.83
N GLU A 525 16.20 -3.20 -6.49
CA GLU A 525 16.07 -4.13 -7.61
C GLU A 525 15.55 -3.37 -8.84
N PRO A 526 16.42 -2.95 -9.78
CA PRO A 526 16.00 -2.16 -10.94
C PRO A 526 14.97 -2.86 -11.82
N LYS A 527 15.08 -4.19 -11.90
CA LYS A 527 14.13 -5.06 -12.60
C LYS A 527 13.51 -6.00 -11.58
N CYS A 528 12.24 -5.80 -11.29
CA CYS A 528 11.45 -6.67 -10.43
C CYS A 528 10.07 -6.85 -11.07
N PRO A 529 9.65 -8.07 -11.45
CA PRO A 529 8.33 -8.31 -12.01
C PRO A 529 7.25 -8.15 -10.93
N LEU A 530 6.06 -7.71 -11.35
CA LEU A 530 4.90 -7.61 -10.46
C LEU A 530 4.25 -8.99 -10.28
N GLY A 531 4.36 -9.56 -9.08
CA GLY A 531 3.65 -10.78 -8.70
C GLY A 531 4.08 -12.04 -9.46
N VAL A 532 3.22 -13.07 -9.39
CA VAL A 532 3.42 -14.35 -10.09
C VAL A 532 2.87 -14.25 -11.51
N ASP A 533 3.69 -14.57 -12.52
CA ASP A 533 3.29 -14.52 -13.93
C ASP A 533 2.48 -15.76 -14.33
N ILE A 534 1.19 -15.57 -14.59
CA ILE A 534 0.25 -16.60 -15.07
C ILE A 534 -0.25 -16.30 -16.50
N SER A 535 0.43 -15.41 -17.23
CA SER A 535 0.05 -15.02 -18.60
C SER A 535 -0.02 -16.21 -19.57
N LYS A 536 0.78 -17.24 -19.33
CA LYS A 536 0.75 -18.50 -20.09
C LYS A 536 -0.59 -19.22 -19.91
N GLU A 537 -1.09 -19.34 -18.69
CA GLU A 537 -2.39 -19.97 -18.40
C GLU A 537 -3.54 -19.20 -19.05
N VAL A 538 -3.44 -17.87 -19.10
CA VAL A 538 -4.40 -17.01 -19.81
C VAL A 538 -4.42 -17.33 -21.30
N GLY A 539 -3.24 -17.51 -21.91
CA GLY A 539 -3.11 -17.90 -23.31
C GLY A 539 -3.68 -19.29 -23.61
N GLU A 540 -3.41 -20.26 -22.72
CA GLU A 540 -3.88 -21.65 -22.82
C GLU A 540 -5.41 -21.76 -22.68
N ALA A 541 -6.03 -20.91 -21.85
CA ALA A 541 -7.50 -20.84 -21.74
C ALA A 541 -8.19 -20.44 -23.05
N ALA A 542 -7.44 -19.85 -23.99
CA ALA A 542 -7.88 -19.59 -25.36
C ALA A 542 -9.21 -18.80 -25.49
N ILE A 543 -9.46 -17.90 -24.54
CA ILE A 543 -10.72 -17.17 -24.39
C ILE A 543 -10.97 -16.24 -25.59
N LYS A 544 -12.11 -16.47 -26.25
CA LYS A 544 -12.61 -15.63 -27.34
C LYS A 544 -13.37 -14.45 -26.75
N VAL A 545 -12.95 -13.24 -27.13
CA VAL A 545 -13.58 -12.00 -26.68
C VAL A 545 -14.74 -11.63 -27.61
N PRO A 546 -15.96 -11.40 -27.09
CA PRO A 546 -17.07 -10.88 -27.88
C PRO A 546 -16.72 -9.56 -28.57
N ARG A 547 -17.24 -9.34 -29.78
CA ARG A 547 -17.03 -8.07 -30.48
C ARG A 547 -17.83 -6.96 -29.79
N LEU A 548 -17.12 -5.96 -29.28
CA LEU A 548 -17.72 -4.72 -28.77
C LEU A 548 -17.54 -3.60 -29.80
N LYS A 549 -18.60 -2.86 -30.10
CA LYS A 549 -18.53 -1.68 -30.97
C LYS A 549 -18.01 -0.50 -30.16
N MET A 550 -16.81 -0.02 -30.47
CA MET A 550 -16.19 1.14 -29.82
C MET A 550 -16.78 2.47 -30.34
N LYS A 551 -18.07 2.72 -30.02
CA LYS A 551 -18.78 3.97 -30.32
C LYS A 551 -18.42 5.03 -29.27
N ILE A 552 -17.19 5.56 -29.38
CA ILE A 552 -16.63 6.63 -28.54
C ILE A 552 -16.71 7.96 -29.26
#